data_AF-A0AAN2BIG5-F1
#
_entry.id   AF-A0AAN2BIG5-F1
#
_cell.length_a   1.000
_cell.length_b   1.000
_cell.length_c   1.000
_cell.angle_alpha   90.00
_cell.angle_beta   90.00
_cell.angle_gamma   90.00
#
_symmetry.space_group_name_H-M   'P 1'
#
loop_
_entity.id
_entity.type
_entity.pdbx_description
1 polymer ?
#
loop_
_entity_poly.entity_id
_entity_poly.type
_entity_poly.pdbx_seq_one_letter_code
_entity_poly.pdbx_strand_id
1 'polypeptide(L)'
;MDLYGSAGDEVLEVYRKNKTKNDNEIIELMTDKILELAKQNRHVSLHCVPKPDYEKLNVIDIGLNSTRAVNKNFSLQKFTNAFKALQKEGYVTKFIDETSKSNSCWHLEIKPNGKAISEYNKRTILQPIRFIDGVRGIC
;
A
#
# COMPACT_ATOMS: atom_id res chain seq x y z
N MET A 1 -10.97 -18.11 -7.91
CA MET A 1 -9.81 -17.35 -7.41
C MET A 1 -10.41 -16.20 -6.64
N ASP A 2 -10.54 -16.38 -5.32
CA ASP A 2 -11.32 -15.46 -4.49
C ASP A 2 -10.47 -14.24 -4.15
N LEU A 3 -10.96 -13.08 -4.59
CA LEU A 3 -10.26 -11.80 -4.53
C LEU A 3 -9.89 -11.38 -3.09
N TYR A 4 -10.59 -11.93 -2.07
CA TYR A 4 -10.48 -11.52 -0.67
C TYR A 4 -10.31 -12.68 0.33
N GLY A 5 -10.18 -13.93 -0.15
CA GLY A 5 -10.13 -15.12 0.70
C GLY A 5 -11.37 -15.32 1.59
N SER A 6 -11.33 -16.33 2.47
CA SER A 6 -12.51 -16.74 3.26
C SER A 6 -13.07 -15.66 4.17
N ALA A 7 -12.23 -14.78 4.72
CA ALA A 7 -12.67 -13.65 5.53
C ALA A 7 -13.45 -12.62 4.68
N GLY A 8 -13.01 -12.37 3.45
CA GLY A 8 -13.72 -11.47 2.55
C GLY A 8 -15.02 -12.04 2.01
N ASP A 9 -15.08 -13.36 1.78
CA ASP A 9 -16.31 -14.03 1.39
C ASP A 9 -17.40 -13.89 2.46
N GLU A 10 -17.03 -13.96 3.75
CA GLU A 10 -17.96 -13.72 4.85
C GLU A 10 -18.51 -12.29 4.86
N VAL A 11 -17.69 -11.28 4.55
CA VAL A 11 -18.13 -9.88 4.46
C VAL A 11 -19.00 -9.65 3.23
N LEU A 12 -18.67 -10.27 2.10
CA LEU A 12 -19.52 -10.26 0.90
C LEU A 12 -20.88 -10.93 1.16
N GLU A 13 -20.92 -11.95 2.01
CA GLU A 13 -22.19 -12.58 2.41
C GLU A 13 -23.07 -11.65 3.24
N VAL A 14 -22.47 -10.83 4.13
CA VAL A 14 -23.20 -9.77 4.83
C VAL A 14 -23.82 -8.78 3.84
N TYR A 15 -23.06 -8.35 2.83
CA TYR A 15 -23.59 -7.49 1.76
C TYR A 15 -24.76 -8.17 1.02
N ARG A 16 -24.59 -9.42 0.56
CA ARG A 16 -25.63 -10.15 -0.19
C ARG A 16 -26.94 -10.29 0.57
N LYS A 17 -26.88 -10.56 1.87
CA LYS A 17 -28.05 -10.69 2.76
C LYS A 17 -28.76 -9.37 3.03
N ASN A 18 -28.05 -8.24 2.90
CA ASN A 18 -28.54 -6.93 3.30
C ASN A 18 -28.67 -5.94 2.14
N LYS A 19 -28.45 -6.35 0.89
CA LYS A 19 -28.44 -5.50 -0.31
C LYS A 19 -29.70 -4.66 -0.58
N THR A 20 -30.80 -4.94 0.13
CA THR A 20 -32.06 -4.19 0.03
C THR A 20 -32.16 -3.05 1.04
N LYS A 21 -31.21 -2.96 1.98
CA LYS A 21 -31.07 -1.85 2.93
C LYS A 21 -30.43 -0.64 2.25
N ASN A 22 -30.39 0.49 2.96
CA ASN A 22 -29.65 1.64 2.48
C ASN A 22 -28.13 1.43 2.61
N ASP A 23 -27.36 2.16 1.81
CA ASP A 23 -25.90 1.99 1.75
C ASP A 23 -25.21 2.21 3.10
N ASN A 24 -25.68 3.17 3.91
CA ASN A 24 -25.06 3.45 5.22
C ASN A 24 -25.23 2.26 6.18
N GLU A 25 -26.44 1.68 6.25
CA GLU A 25 -26.68 0.48 7.06
C GLU A 25 -25.84 -0.70 6.58
N ILE A 26 -25.69 -0.87 5.27
CA ILE A 26 -24.87 -1.94 4.69
C ILE A 26 -23.39 -1.74 5.07
N ILE A 27 -22.88 -0.52 4.97
CA ILE A 27 -21.52 -0.17 5.34
C ILE A 27 -21.26 -0.45 6.82
N GLU A 28 -22.19 -0.07 7.71
CA GLU A 28 -22.09 -0.37 9.14
C GLU A 28 -22.01 -1.88 9.40
N LEU A 29 -22.92 -2.66 8.82
CA LEU A 29 -22.95 -4.13 8.98
C LEU A 29 -21.67 -4.80 8.46
N MET A 30 -21.16 -4.35 7.31
CA MET A 30 -19.91 -4.86 6.76
C MET A 30 -18.71 -4.48 7.64
N THR A 31 -18.70 -3.25 8.17
CA THR A 31 -17.66 -2.76 9.07
C THR A 31 -17.64 -3.56 10.37
N ASP A 32 -18.80 -3.82 10.97
CA ASP A 32 -18.93 -4.63 12.18
C ASP A 32 -18.40 -6.05 11.96
N LYS A 33 -18.71 -6.66 10.80
CA LYS A 33 -18.20 -7.98 10.47
C LYS A 33 -16.67 -8.00 10.30
N ILE A 34 -16.10 -6.97 9.67
CA ILE A 34 -14.64 -6.81 9.56
C ILE A 34 -14.00 -6.73 10.96
N LEU A 35 -14.59 -5.93 11.86
CA LEU A 35 -14.10 -5.78 13.23
C LEU A 35 -14.24 -7.07 14.05
N GLU A 36 -15.32 -7.83 13.86
CA GLU A 36 -15.52 -9.16 14.47
C GLU A 36 -14.43 -10.15 14.03
N LEU A 37 -14.15 -10.22 12.73
CA LEU A 37 -13.11 -11.08 12.16
C LEU A 37 -11.72 -10.69 12.66
N ALA A 38 -11.44 -9.38 12.76
CA ALA A 38 -10.16 -8.88 13.25
C ALA A 38 -9.88 -9.32 14.70
N LYS A 39 -10.89 -9.40 15.57
CA LYS A 39 -10.74 -9.94 16.94
C LYS A 39 -10.30 -11.41 16.96
N GLN A 40 -10.58 -12.15 15.89
CA GLN A 40 -10.18 -13.55 15.71
C GLN A 40 -8.84 -13.68 14.98
N ASN A 41 -8.11 -12.56 14.78
CA ASN A 41 -6.88 -12.50 13.98
C ASN A 41 -7.10 -12.94 12.52
N ARG A 42 -8.32 -12.74 12.00
CA ARG A 42 -8.70 -13.00 10.61
C ARG A 42 -8.95 -11.66 9.93
N HIS A 43 -8.27 -11.41 8.82
CA HIS A 43 -8.36 -10.14 8.12
C HIS A 43 -8.82 -10.33 6.68
N VAL A 44 -9.73 -9.47 6.24
CA VAL A 44 -10.18 -9.41 4.84
C VAL A 44 -9.05 -8.88 3.95
N SER A 45 -8.33 -7.87 4.45
CA SER A 45 -7.18 -7.24 3.81
C SER A 45 -6.42 -6.44 4.86
N LEU A 46 -5.11 -6.24 4.68
CA LEU A 46 -4.30 -5.36 5.54
C LEU A 46 -4.75 -3.89 5.48
N HIS A 47 -5.56 -3.52 4.48
CA HIS A 47 -6.14 -2.20 4.32
C HIS A 47 -7.50 -2.03 5.01
N CYS A 48 -8.13 -3.13 5.41
CA CYS A 48 -9.45 -3.17 6.05
C CYS A 48 -9.31 -3.79 7.44
N VAL A 49 -8.56 -3.11 8.32
CA VAL A 49 -8.26 -3.53 9.69
C VAL A 49 -8.53 -2.37 10.66
N PRO A 50 -8.67 -2.63 11.97
CA PRO A 50 -8.75 -1.56 12.97
C PRO A 50 -7.58 -0.58 12.86
N LYS A 51 -7.84 0.69 13.17
CA LYS A 51 -6.83 1.76 13.11
C LYS A 51 -5.49 1.40 13.80
N PRO A 52 -5.46 0.78 14.99
CA PRO A 52 -4.20 0.38 15.63
C PRO A 52 -3.40 -0.65 14.83
N ASP A 53 -4.04 -1.48 14.02
CA ASP A 53 -3.37 -2.46 13.17
C ASP A 53 -2.89 -1.80 11.87
N TYR A 54 -3.70 -0.92 11.29
CA TYR A 54 -3.34 -0.12 10.11
C TYR A 54 -2.11 0.76 10.37
N GLU A 55 -2.01 1.33 11.58
CA GLU A 55 -0.87 2.16 11.99
C GLU A 55 0.45 1.38 12.14
N LYS A 56 0.43 0.04 12.14
CA LYS A 56 1.65 -0.77 12.27
C LYS A 56 2.40 -0.92 10.95
N LEU A 57 1.67 -1.14 9.85
CA LEU A 57 2.26 -1.45 8.55
C LEU A 57 1.28 -1.14 7.41
N ASN A 58 1.68 -0.23 6.52
CA ASN A 58 0.98 0.01 5.28
C ASN A 58 1.62 -0.80 4.16
N VAL A 59 0.81 -1.60 3.49
CA VAL A 59 1.21 -2.27 2.25
C VAL A 59 0.71 -1.44 1.08
N ILE A 60 1.48 -1.28 0.01
CA ILE A 60 1.05 -0.57 -1.20
C ILE A 60 1.54 -1.36 -2.40
N ASP A 61 0.61 -1.74 -3.26
CA ASP A 61 0.91 -2.29 -4.57
C ASP A 61 0.79 -1.22 -5.64
N ILE A 62 1.87 -0.99 -6.38
CA ILE A 62 1.90 -0.09 -7.53
C ILE A 62 1.89 -0.94 -8.80
N GLY A 63 0.77 -0.93 -9.52
CA GLY A 63 0.60 -1.70 -10.75
C GLY A 63 1.53 -1.22 -11.88
N LEU A 64 2.27 -2.14 -12.50
CA LEU A 64 3.17 -1.85 -13.62
C LEU A 64 2.41 -1.26 -14.80
N ASN A 65 1.32 -1.93 -15.20
CA ASN A 65 0.59 -1.61 -16.42
C ASN A 65 -0.16 -0.28 -16.30
N SER A 66 -0.78 0.00 -15.14
CA SER A 66 -1.44 1.27 -14.87
C SER A 66 -0.44 2.43 -14.80
N THR A 67 0.72 2.22 -14.17
CA THR A 67 1.81 3.21 -14.13
C THR A 67 2.36 3.50 -15.53
N ARG A 68 2.57 2.47 -16.35
CA ARG A 68 3.05 2.60 -17.73
C ARG A 68 2.03 3.31 -18.62
N ALA A 69 0.73 3.06 -18.45
CA ALA A 69 -0.32 3.63 -19.30
C ALA A 69 -0.40 5.16 -19.20
N VAL A 70 -0.10 5.73 -18.03
CA VAL A 70 -0.23 7.18 -17.78
C VAL A 70 1.09 7.94 -17.91
N ASN A 71 2.23 7.25 -17.96
CA ASN A 71 3.55 7.88 -18.03
C ASN A 71 4.18 7.73 -19.42
N LYS A 72 4.21 8.83 -20.19
CA LYS A 72 4.78 8.87 -21.55
C LYS A 72 6.27 8.49 -21.60
N ASN A 73 7.03 8.74 -20.54
CA ASN A 73 8.47 8.48 -20.44
C ASN A 73 8.75 7.33 -19.47
N PHE A 74 7.88 6.32 -19.46
CA PHE A 74 7.98 5.19 -18.55
C PHE A 74 9.32 4.46 -18.69
N SER A 75 9.94 4.14 -17.54
CA SER A 75 11.12 3.29 -17.47
C SER A 75 11.02 2.39 -16.25
N LEU A 76 10.85 1.08 -16.49
CA LEU A 76 10.78 0.06 -15.45
C LEU A 76 11.98 0.15 -14.51
N GLN A 77 13.19 0.24 -15.08
CA GLN A 77 14.43 0.26 -14.32
C GLN A 77 14.55 1.51 -13.43
N LYS A 78 14.13 2.69 -13.91
CA LYS A 78 14.16 3.92 -13.10
C LYS A 78 13.22 3.82 -11.90
N PHE A 79 12.00 3.32 -12.09
CA PHE A 79 11.03 3.12 -11.01
C PHE A 79 11.53 2.08 -9.99
N THR A 80 11.94 0.90 -10.45
CA THR A 80 12.50 -0.14 -9.58
C THR A 80 13.70 0.41 -8.77
N ASN A 81 14.59 1.17 -9.39
CA ASN A 81 15.74 1.75 -8.70
C ASN A 81 15.33 2.82 -7.67
N ALA A 82 14.31 3.63 -7.96
CA ALA A 82 13.76 4.58 -6.99
C ALA A 82 13.19 3.87 -5.74
N PHE A 83 12.45 2.78 -5.92
CA PHE A 83 11.94 1.99 -4.78
C PHE A 83 13.06 1.33 -3.96
N LYS A 84 14.09 0.79 -4.63
CA LYS A 84 15.30 0.30 -3.95
C LYS A 84 16.00 1.40 -3.14
N ALA A 85 16.08 2.61 -3.68
CA ALA A 85 16.67 3.75 -2.97
C ALA A 85 15.82 4.11 -1.74
N LEU A 86 14.50 4.20 -1.86
CA LEU A 86 13.59 4.46 -0.74
C LEU A 86 13.72 3.40 0.36
N GLN A 87 13.90 2.12 -0.02
CA GLN A 87 14.15 1.06 0.94
C GLN A 87 15.48 1.26 1.67
N LYS A 88 16.57 1.51 0.92
CA LYS A 88 17.90 1.77 1.49
C LYS A 88 17.92 2.99 2.42
N GLU A 89 17.13 4.00 2.10
CA GLU A 89 17.00 5.23 2.88
C GLU A 89 16.05 5.10 4.08
N GLY A 90 15.41 3.95 4.27
CA GLY A 90 14.53 3.66 5.41
C GLY A 90 13.10 4.19 5.28
N TYR A 91 12.70 4.75 4.13
CA TYR A 91 11.31 5.18 3.90
C TYR A 91 10.38 3.99 3.65
N VAL A 92 10.89 2.95 2.98
CA VAL A 92 10.19 1.70 2.73
C VAL A 92 10.85 0.62 3.56
N THR A 93 10.08 -0.08 4.39
CA THR A 93 10.59 -1.15 5.25
C THR A 93 10.93 -2.40 4.42
N LYS A 94 10.10 -2.72 3.42
CA LYS A 94 10.32 -3.85 2.53
C LYS A 94 9.85 -3.53 1.12
N PHE A 95 10.65 -3.92 0.14
CA PHE A 95 10.34 -3.79 -1.27
C PHE A 95 10.49 -5.15 -1.96
N ILE A 96 9.50 -5.52 -2.76
CA ILE A 96 9.53 -6.72 -3.61
C ILE A 96 9.21 -6.28 -5.03
N ASP A 97 10.10 -6.64 -5.97
CA ASP A 97 9.84 -6.45 -7.40
C ASP A 97 9.11 -7.67 -7.95
N GLU A 98 7.81 -7.50 -8.21
CA GLU A 98 6.93 -8.53 -8.77
C GLU A 98 6.48 -8.19 -10.19
N THR A 99 7.19 -7.27 -10.85
CA THR A 99 6.83 -6.80 -12.19
C THR A 99 6.92 -7.87 -13.27
N SER A 100 7.66 -8.96 -13.02
CA SER A 100 7.75 -10.15 -13.88
C SER A 100 6.88 -11.32 -13.42
N LYS A 101 6.03 -11.13 -12.40
CA LYS A 101 5.09 -12.13 -11.89
C LYS A 101 3.66 -11.84 -12.35
N SER A 102 2.73 -12.74 -12.03
CA SER A 102 1.32 -12.68 -12.45
C SER A 102 0.59 -11.41 -12.01
N ASN A 103 0.95 -10.84 -10.86
CA ASN A 103 0.40 -9.58 -10.36
C ASN A 103 0.99 -8.33 -11.04
N SER A 104 2.18 -8.42 -11.62
CA SER A 104 2.83 -7.34 -12.37
C SER A 104 2.82 -6.00 -11.61
N CYS A 105 3.32 -6.01 -10.37
CA CYS A 105 3.36 -4.83 -9.50
C CYS A 105 4.71 -4.66 -8.78
N TRP A 106 4.89 -3.49 -8.17
CA TRP A 106 5.86 -3.28 -7.10
C TRP A 106 5.13 -3.32 -5.76
N HIS A 107 5.55 -4.21 -4.87
CA HIS A 107 5.00 -4.34 -3.52
C HIS A 107 5.88 -3.60 -2.53
N LEU A 108 5.28 -2.67 -1.79
CA LEU A 108 5.93 -1.82 -0.79
C LEU A 108 5.30 -2.04 0.57
N GLU A 109 6.11 -2.29 1.59
CA GLU A 109 5.68 -2.26 2.99
C GLU A 109 6.32 -1.06 3.68
N ILE A 110 5.50 -0.20 4.27
CA ILE A 110 5.88 1.07 4.88
C ILE A 110 5.39 1.05 6.32
N LYS A 111 6.31 1.12 7.27
CA LYS A 111 5.97 1.39 8.67
C LYS A 111 5.72 2.89 8.87
N PRO A 112 4.50 3.31 9.27
CA PRO A 112 4.24 4.70 9.63
C PRO A 112 5.23 5.19 10.68
N ASN A 113 5.78 6.40 10.47
CA ASN A 113 6.79 7.00 11.34
C ASN A 113 8.06 6.14 11.53
N GLY A 114 8.33 5.19 10.63
CA GLY A 114 9.51 4.31 10.71
C GLY A 114 10.84 5.02 10.50
N LYS A 115 10.84 6.12 9.74
CA LYS A 115 11.98 7.02 9.58
C LYS A 115 11.67 8.35 10.26
N ALA A 116 12.54 8.77 11.18
CA ALA A 116 12.47 10.11 11.74
C ALA A 116 12.59 11.14 10.62
N ILE A 117 11.67 12.12 10.60
CA ILE A 117 11.78 13.26 9.70
C ILE A 117 13.01 14.05 10.19
N SER A 118 14.12 14.01 9.46
CA SER A 118 15.24 14.90 9.78
C SER A 118 14.74 16.34 9.62
N GLU A 119 14.92 17.20 10.61
CA GLU A 119 14.50 18.60 10.60
C GLU A 119 15.27 19.49 9.59
N TYR A 120 15.75 18.92 8.47
CA TYR A 120 16.47 19.66 7.46
C TYR A 120 15.53 20.22 6.40
N ASN A 121 15.31 21.54 6.48
CA ASN A 121 14.54 22.36 5.56
C ASN A 121 13.07 21.95 5.37
N LYS A 122 12.18 22.63 6.12
CA LYS A 122 10.70 22.55 6.18
C LYS A 122 9.93 22.69 4.84
N ARG A 123 10.56 22.47 3.68
CA ARG A 123 9.95 22.65 2.35
C ARG A 123 9.71 21.36 1.58
N THR A 124 10.33 20.23 1.94
CA THR A 124 10.07 18.94 1.27
C THR A 124 10.57 17.74 2.08
N ILE A 125 9.76 16.68 2.16
CA ILE A 125 10.14 15.37 2.75
C ILE A 125 11.01 14.53 1.80
N LEU A 126 11.03 14.88 0.53
CA LEU A 126 11.86 14.26 -0.51
C LEU A 126 13.06 15.17 -0.75
N GLN A 127 14.29 14.64 -0.70
CA GLN A 127 15.44 15.36 -1.24
C GLN A 127 15.37 15.32 -2.78
N PRO A 128 14.92 16.38 -3.47
CA PRO A 128 14.67 16.30 -4.92
C PRO A 128 15.99 16.18 -5.70
N ILE A 129 17.08 16.65 -5.09
CA ILE A 129 18.40 16.84 -5.71
C ILE A 129 19.05 15.48 -6.09
N ARG A 130 18.68 14.36 -5.46
CA ARG A 130 19.25 13.04 -5.82
C ARG A 130 18.59 12.36 -7.02
N PHE A 131 17.40 12.80 -7.42
CA PHE A 131 16.59 12.12 -8.44
C PHE A 131 16.47 12.91 -9.75
N ILE A 132 16.94 14.16 -9.76
CA ILE A 132 16.99 15.02 -10.94
C ILE A 132 18.48 15.18 -11.26
N ASP A 133 18.91 14.45 -12.29
CA ASP A 133 20.25 14.44 -12.86
C ASP A 133 21.35 13.83 -11.98
N GLY A 134 21.91 12.71 -12.45
CA GLY A 134 22.88 11.85 -11.77
C GLY A 134 24.24 12.51 -11.50
N VAL A 135 24.27 13.59 -10.73
CA VAL A 135 25.49 14.25 -10.27
C VAL A 135 25.71 13.86 -8.80
N ARG A 136 26.75 13.06 -8.58
CA ARG A 136 27.35 12.83 -7.26
C ARG A 136 27.95 14.14 -6.75
N GLY A 137 27.54 14.60 -5.57
CA GLY A 137 28.28 15.53 -4.70
C GLY A 137 28.10 15.04 -3.26
N ILE A 138 29.02 14.24 -2.70
CA ILE A 138 30.27 14.56 -1.97
C ILE A 138 30.00 15.20 -0.60
N CYS A 139 30.44 14.47 0.44
CA CYS A 139 30.63 14.79 1.86
C CYS A 139 29.38 15.11 2.70
#